data_AF-A0A9W6NTF5-F1
#
_entry.id   AF-A0A9W6NTF5-F1
#
_cell.length_a   1.000
_cell.length_b   1.000
_cell.length_c   1.000
_cell.angle_alpha   90.00
_cell.angle_beta   90.00
_cell.angle_gamma   90.00
#
_symmetry.space_group_name_H-M   'P 1'
#
loop_
_entity.id
_entity.type
_entity.pdbx_description
1 polymer ?
#
loop_
_entity_poly.entity_id
_entity_poly.type
_entity_poly.pdbx_seq_one_letter_code
_entity_poly.pdbx_strand_id
1 'polypeptide(L)' 'MPVLIAVGDHDTLNCDAATGLPCSTATQICARERGFYPPRSQLAVAVIPDAGHSINGHRTAGVQYAVAISWSRL' A
#
# COMPACT_ATOMS: atom_id res chain seq x y z
N MET A 1 11.84 6.61 11.65
CA MET A 1 10.53 6.03 12.00
C MET A 1 10.13 5.04 10.92
N PRO A 2 9.66 3.84 11.28
CA PRO A 2 9.05 2.91 10.33
C PRO A 2 7.72 3.46 9.81
N VAL A 3 7.42 3.21 8.53
CA VAL A 3 6.15 3.58 7.89
C VAL A 3 5.67 2.42 7.04
N LEU A 4 4.37 2.13 7.08
CA LEU A 4 3.69 1.22 6.16
C LEU A 4 2.69 1.99 5.30
N ILE A 5 2.76 1.81 3.98
CA ILE A 5 1.69 2.15 3.05
C ILE A 5 0.95 0.86 2.72
N ALA A 6 -0.36 0.85 2.90
CA ALA A 6 -1.23 -0.24 2.46
C ALA A 6 -2.31 0.32 1.54
N VAL A 7 -2.43 -0.22 0.33
CA VAL A 7 -3.37 0.25 -0.69
C VAL A 7 -4.01 -0.93 -1.41
N GLY A 8 -5.27 -0.78 -1.82
CA GLY A 8 -5.93 -1.76 -2.67
C GLY A 8 -5.43 -1.68 -4.11
N ASP A 9 -5.27 -2.82 -4.78
CA ASP A 9 -4.88 -2.87 -6.20
C ASP A 9 -5.91 -2.26 -7.17
N HIS A 10 -7.15 -2.09 -6.73
CA HIS A 10 -8.24 -1.44 -7.46
C HIS A 10 -8.65 -0.08 -6.85
N ASP A 11 -7.78 0.56 -6.05
CA ASP A 11 -8.08 1.88 -5.48
C ASP A 11 -8.06 2.97 -6.57
N THR A 12 -9.21 3.24 -7.19
CA THR A 12 -9.35 4.23 -8.26
C THR A 12 -9.05 5.67 -7.85
N LEU A 13 -8.85 5.96 -6.56
CA LEU A 13 -8.45 7.30 -6.10
C LEU A 13 -6.94 7.48 -6.08
N ASN A 14 -6.18 6.39 -5.91
CA ASN A 14 -4.71 6.40 -5.75
C ASN A 14 -3.97 5.57 -6.80
N CYS A 15 -4.72 4.84 -7.63
CA CYS A 15 -4.23 3.88 -8.59
C CYS A 15 -4.87 4.13 -9.95
N ASP A 16 -4.04 4.50 -10.90
CA ASP A 16 -4.38 4.62 -12.30
C ASP A 16 -3.10 4.50 -13.12
N ALA A 17 -2.94 3.35 -13.77
CA ALA A 17 -1.78 3.07 -14.60
C ALA A 17 -1.70 4.02 -15.81
N ALA A 18 -2.83 4.53 -16.30
CA ALA A 18 -2.86 5.45 -17.44
C ALA A 18 -2.32 6.84 -17.09
N THR A 19 -2.41 7.25 -15.81
CA THR A 19 -1.88 8.53 -15.31
C THR A 19 -0.56 8.39 -14.56
N GLY A 20 0.09 7.22 -14.63
CA GLY A 20 1.40 7.00 -14.01
C GLY A 20 1.36 6.69 -12.51
N LEU A 21 0.21 6.24 -12.00
CA LEU A 21 0.02 5.80 -10.62
C LEU A 21 -0.21 4.28 -10.55
N PRO A 22 0.75 3.42 -10.95
CA PRO A 22 0.57 1.97 -10.90
C PRO A 22 0.54 1.47 -9.45
N CYS A 23 -0.44 0.63 -9.14
CA CYS A 23 -0.55 -0.06 -7.84
C CYS A 23 -0.42 -1.58 -7.93
N SER A 24 0.03 -2.10 -9.08
CA SER A 24 0.09 -3.53 -9.35
C SER A 24 1.10 -4.25 -8.46
N THR A 25 2.14 -3.55 -7.98
CA THR A 25 3.18 -4.12 -7.11
C THR A 25 3.62 -3.16 -6.02
N ALA A 26 4.00 -3.71 -4.87
CA ALA A 26 4.56 -2.94 -3.75
C ALA A 26 5.84 -2.16 -4.14
N THR A 27 6.67 -2.73 -5.02
CA THR A 27 7.91 -2.09 -5.49
C THR A 27 7.64 -0.82 -6.29
N GLN A 28 6.63 -0.83 -7.17
CA GLN A 28 6.26 0.35 -7.96
C GLN A 28 5.78 1.49 -7.06
N ILE A 29 4.89 1.18 -6.11
CA ILE A 29 4.39 2.17 -5.15
C ILE A 29 5.56 2.65 -4.27
N CYS A 30 6.42 1.77 -3.77
CA CYS A 30 7.55 2.18 -2.95
C CYS A 30 8.49 3.12 -3.70
N ALA A 31 8.84 2.82 -4.95
CA ALA A 31 9.69 3.67 -5.78
C ALA A 31 9.05 5.05 -6.03
N ARG A 32 7.74 5.08 -6.31
CA ARG A 32 6.96 6.31 -6.51
C ARG A 32 6.93 7.18 -5.25
N GLU A 33 6.65 6.56 -4.11
CA GLU A 33 6.38 7.26 -2.85
C GLU A 33 7.66 7.64 -2.10
N ARG A 34 8.79 6.97 -2.37
CA ARG A 34 10.02 7.09 -1.57
C ARG A 34 10.50 8.52 -1.36
N GLY A 35 10.33 9.37 -2.36
CA GLY A 35 10.74 10.77 -2.35
C GLY A 35 9.95 11.65 -1.37
N PHE A 36 8.75 11.23 -0.97
CA PHE A 36 7.91 11.95 -0.01
C PHE A 36 8.23 11.62 1.46
N TYR A 37 9.08 10.63 1.70
CA TYR A 37 9.48 10.22 3.04
C TYR A 37 10.96 10.54 3.32
N PRO A 38 11.33 10.89 4.56
CA PRO A 38 12.73 11.17 4.91
C PRO A 38 13.68 10.03 4.49
N PRO A 39 14.93 10.31 4.08
CA PRO A 39 15.88 9.28 3.68
C PRO A 39 16.15 8.21 4.75
N ARG A 40 15.98 8.53 6.04
CA ARG A 40 16.16 7.60 7.15
C ARG A 40 14.89 6.84 7.57
N SER A 41 13.77 7.03 6.86
CA SER A 41 12.55 6.25 7.10
C SER A 41 12.69 4.84 6.52
N GLN A 42 12.18 3.85 7.25
CA GLN A 42 12.01 2.49 6.76
C GLN A 42 10.62 2.39 6.15
N LEU A 43 10.52 2.61 4.84
CA LEU A 43 9.26 2.58 4.11
C LEU A 43 8.96 1.15 3.66
N ALA A 44 7.88 0.57 4.19
CA ALA A 44 7.29 -0.68 3.76
C ALA A 44 6.02 -0.41 2.96
N VAL A 45 5.71 -1.27 2.00
CA VAL A 45 4.50 -1.17 1.18
C VAL A 45 3.83 -2.52 1.05
N ALA A 46 2.51 -2.54 1.13
CA ALA A 46 1.67 -3.70 0.86
C ALA A 46 0.54 -3.34 -0.11
N VAL A 47 0.26 -4.26 -1.04
CA VAL A 47 -0.88 -4.18 -1.95
C VAL A 47 -1.92 -5.20 -1.51
N ILE A 48 -3.15 -4.74 -1.29
CA ILE A 48 -4.27 -5.59 -0.87
C ILE A 48 -5.01 -6.06 -2.12
N PRO A 49 -5.05 -7.37 -2.38
CA PRO A 49 -5.62 -7.90 -3.62
C PRO A 49 -7.14 -7.73 -3.63
N ASP A 50 -7.66 -7.52 -4.84
CA ASP A 50 -9.09 -7.38 -5.16
C ASP A 50 -9.79 -6.26 -4.39
N ALA A 51 -9.05 -5.29 -3.83
CA ALA A 51 -9.59 -4.26 -2.96
C ALA A 51 -9.52 -2.88 -3.61
N GLY A 52 -10.60 -2.11 -3.44
CA GLY A 52 -10.61 -0.68 -3.78
C GLY A 52 -10.08 0.19 -2.64
N HIS A 53 -10.53 1.45 -2.62
CA HIS A 53 -10.09 2.44 -1.64
C HIS A 53 -10.35 2.03 -0.17
N SER A 54 -11.54 1.49 0.11
CA SER A 54 -11.95 1.12 1.47
C SER A 54 -11.49 -0.29 1.85
N ILE A 55 -10.17 -0.50 2.00
CA ILE A 55 -9.56 -1.81 2.25
C ILE A 55 -10.02 -2.50 3.55
N ASN A 56 -10.49 -1.73 4.55
CA ASN A 56 -11.01 -2.28 5.81
C ASN A 56 -12.48 -2.76 5.71
N GLY A 57 -13.21 -2.35 4.68
CA GLY A 57 -14.60 -2.75 4.45
C GLY A 57 -14.77 -3.80 3.34
N HIS A 58 -13.68 -4.18 2.68
CA HIS A 58 -13.71 -5.13 1.56
C HIS A 58 -13.76 -6.59 2.04
N ARG A 59 -14.20 -7.50 1.17
CA ARG A 59 -14.20 -8.96 1.45
C ARG A 59 -12.80 -9.51 1.75
N THR A 60 -11.76 -8.84 1.26
CA THR A 60 -10.35 -9.18 1.51
C THR A 60 -9.73 -8.43 2.69
N ALA A 61 -10.52 -7.72 3.53
CA ALA A 61 -10.02 -6.96 4.68
C ALA A 61 -9.16 -7.80 5.66
N GLY A 62 -9.40 -9.11 5.76
CA GLY A 62 -8.55 -10.03 6.53
C GLY A 62 -7.07 -10.01 6.10
N VAL A 63 -6.78 -9.82 4.81
CA VAL A 63 -5.41 -9.67 4.29
C VAL A 63 -4.78 -8.39 4.82
N GLN A 64 -5.51 -7.28 4.78
CA GLN A 64 -5.05 -6.00 5.31
C GLN A 64 -4.77 -6.08 6.82
N TYR A 65 -5.65 -6.72 7.59
CA TYR A 65 -5.42 -6.90 9.03
C TYR A 65 -4.18 -7.75 9.31
N ALA A 66 -3.99 -8.84 8.57
CA ALA A 66 -2.79 -9.68 8.71
C ALA A 66 -1.51 -8.90 8.42
N VAL A 67 -1.50 -8.08 7.35
CA VAL A 67 -0.38 -7.19 7.01
C VAL A 67 -0.10 -6.19 8.12
N ALA A 68 -1.11 -5.47 8.59
CA ALA A 68 -0.96 -4.45 9.63
C ALA A 68 -0.44 -5.04 10.95
N ILE A 69 -1.00 -6.19 11.37
CA ILE A 69 -0.55 -6.91 12.57
C ILE A 69 0.90 -7.36 12.41
N SER A 70 1.25 -7.96 11.27
CA SER A 70 2.63 -8.41 11.02
C SER A 70 3.62 -7.25 11.05
N TRP A 71 3.28 -6.12 10.44
CA TRP A 71 4.16 -4.95 10.40
C TRP A 71 4.34 -4.29 11.77
N SER A 72 3.27 -4.20 12.57
CA SER A 72 3.32 -3.56 13.90
C SER A 72 4.21 -4.29 14.92
N ARG A 73 4.64 -5.51 14.60
CA ARG A 73 5.48 -6.35 15.46
C ARG A 73 6.96 -6.34 15.04
N LEU A 74 7.34 -5.55 14.04
CA LEU A 74 8.70 -5.38 13.53
C LEU A 74 9.50 -4.34 14.34
#